data_AF-A0A9R1XIL3-F1
#
_entry.id   AF-A0A9R1XIL3-F1
#
_cell.length_a   1.000
_cell.length_b   1.000
_cell.length_c   1.000
_cell.angle_alpha   90.00
_cell.angle_beta   90.00
_cell.angle_gamma   90.00
#
_symmetry.space_group_name_H-M   'P 1'
#
loop_
_entity.id
_entity.type
_entity.pdbx_description
1 polymer ?
#
loop_
_entity_poly.entity_id
_entity_poly.type
_entity_poly.pdbx_seq_one_letter_code
_entity_poly.pdbx_strand_id
1 'polypeptide(L)'
;MTTSKSNSSWSGTSRRKNREIIRCSCGDICPIYVSRTPKNPGRKFRGCPNYQDEDGGCGHFKWVDEEEDEFRAFKKQLNLQHKDIESVMLLKLIVGLLVSILVCLVVVVIKM
;
A
#
# COMPACT_ATOMS: atom_id res chain seq x y z
N MET A 1 -14.71 -15.77 -44.26
CA MET A 1 -15.90 -16.02 -43.41
C MET A 1 -15.68 -15.28 -42.11
N THR A 2 -16.59 -14.38 -41.78
CA THR A 2 -16.56 -13.46 -40.64
C THR A 2 -17.05 -14.14 -39.36
N THR A 3 -16.37 -13.95 -38.22
CA THR A 3 -16.98 -14.17 -36.89
C THR A 3 -16.64 -13.01 -35.95
N SER A 4 -17.57 -12.06 -35.98
CA SER A 4 -18.09 -11.18 -34.93
C SER A 4 -17.31 -10.97 -33.62
N LYS A 5 -16.99 -9.69 -33.39
CA LYS A 5 -16.59 -9.11 -32.10
C LYS A 5 -17.75 -9.18 -31.09
N SER A 6 -17.48 -9.72 -29.91
CA SER A 6 -18.40 -9.70 -28.76
C SER A 6 -18.14 -8.43 -27.92
N ASN A 7 -19.03 -7.44 -27.99
CA ASN A 7 -19.03 -6.30 -27.07
C ASN A 7 -19.71 -6.70 -25.76
N SER A 8 -18.93 -6.95 -24.71
CA SER A 8 -19.46 -7.06 -23.35
C SER A 8 -19.54 -5.68 -22.71
N SER A 9 -20.73 -5.11 -22.67
CA SER A 9 -21.03 -3.86 -21.94
C SER A 9 -20.85 -4.09 -20.43
N TRP A 10 -19.80 -3.52 -19.86
CA TRP A 10 -19.53 -3.60 -18.42
C TRP A 10 -20.27 -2.49 -17.67
N SER A 11 -21.54 -2.72 -17.37
CA SER A 11 -22.34 -1.82 -16.53
C SER A 11 -22.07 -2.13 -15.06
N GLY A 12 -20.95 -1.61 -14.54
CA GLY A 12 -20.58 -1.73 -13.12
C GLY A 12 -20.48 -0.36 -12.47
N THR A 13 -21.54 0.03 -11.76
CA THR A 13 -21.54 1.14 -10.80
C THR A 13 -20.42 0.92 -9.77
N SER A 14 -19.64 1.97 -9.46
CA SER A 14 -19.11 2.27 -8.10
C SER A 14 -17.88 3.19 -8.17
N ARG A 15 -18.01 4.35 -7.52
CA ARG A 15 -16.97 5.05 -6.74
C ARG A 15 -15.56 4.46 -6.85
N ARG A 16 -14.86 4.73 -7.97
CA ARG A 16 -13.46 4.31 -8.14
C ARG A 16 -12.57 5.26 -7.33
N LYS A 17 -12.42 5.00 -6.02
CA LYS A 17 -11.18 5.37 -5.33
C LYS A 17 -10.06 4.59 -6.02
N ASN A 18 -9.21 5.30 -6.75
CA ASN A 18 -7.94 4.92 -7.35
C ASN A 18 -7.43 3.51 -6.94
N ARG A 19 -7.98 2.45 -7.55
CA ARG A 19 -7.42 1.11 -7.41
C ARG A 19 -6.23 1.03 -8.34
N GLU A 20 -5.07 0.75 -7.78
CA GLU A 20 -3.83 0.52 -8.51
C GLU A 20 -4.07 -0.51 -9.63
N ILE A 21 -3.57 -0.18 -10.82
CA ILE A 21 -3.63 -1.07 -11.99
C ILE A 21 -2.49 -2.07 -11.86
N ILE A 22 -2.81 -3.25 -11.34
CA ILE A 22 -1.86 -4.36 -11.23
C ILE A 22 -1.90 -5.17 -12.53
N ARG A 23 -0.71 -5.49 -13.06
CA ARG A 23 -0.53 -6.32 -14.26
C ARG A 23 0.18 -7.62 -13.88
N CYS A 24 -0.15 -8.70 -14.58
CA CYS A 24 0.57 -9.97 -14.43
C CYS A 24 1.79 -10.01 -15.35
N SER A 25 2.56 -11.10 -15.29
CA SER A 25 3.74 -11.30 -16.16
C SER A 25 3.39 -11.45 -17.65
N CYS A 26 2.12 -11.68 -18.00
CA CYS A 26 1.64 -11.61 -19.39
C CYS A 26 1.51 -10.15 -19.90
N GLY A 27 1.57 -9.15 -19.00
CA GLY A 27 1.33 -7.74 -19.32
C GLY A 27 -0.14 -7.32 -19.18
N ASP A 28 -1.05 -8.28 -19.00
CA ASP A 28 -2.49 -8.03 -18.86
C ASP A 28 -2.86 -7.49 -17.48
N ILE A 29 -3.91 -6.66 -17.45
CA ILE A 29 -4.47 -6.14 -16.19
C ILE A 29 -5.09 -7.30 -15.42
N CYS A 30 -4.76 -7.40 -14.13
CA CYS A 30 -5.32 -8.42 -13.24
C CYS A 30 -6.61 -7.91 -12.58
N PRO A 31 -7.79 -8.39 -13.02
CA PRO A 31 -9.05 -8.03 -12.38
C PRO A 31 -9.18 -8.73 -11.01
N ILE A 32 -10.19 -8.30 -10.26
CA ILE A 32 -10.56 -8.94 -8.99
C ILE A 32 -11.70 -9.92 -9.26
N TYR A 33 -11.49 -11.17 -8.86
CA TYR A 33 -12.42 -12.27 -8.89
C TYR A 33 -12.95 -12.58 -7.49
N VAL A 34 -14.05 -13.32 -7.44
CA VAL A 34 -14.63 -13.88 -6.22
C VAL A 34 -14.46 -15.38 -6.27
N SER A 35 -13.78 -15.96 -5.28
CA SER A 35 -13.60 -17.40 -5.18
C SER A 35 -14.94 -18.11 -4.97
N ARG A 36 -15.16 -19.14 -5.78
CA ARG A 36 -16.31 -20.06 -5.69
C ARG A 36 -15.88 -21.43 -5.15
N THR A 37 -14.63 -21.57 -4.71
CA THR A 37 -14.12 -22.84 -4.18
C THR A 37 -14.79 -23.13 -2.83
N PRO A 38 -15.09 -24.40 -2.51
CA PRO A 38 -15.64 -24.76 -1.19
C PRO A 38 -14.74 -24.35 -0.03
N LYS A 39 -13.43 -24.30 -0.24
CA LYS A 39 -12.43 -23.91 0.77
C LYS A 39 -12.41 -22.41 1.06
N ASN A 40 -12.68 -21.56 0.05
CA ASN A 40 -12.60 -20.10 0.18
C ASN A 40 -13.83 -19.41 -0.43
N PRO A 41 -15.06 -19.71 0.02
CA PRO A 41 -16.27 -19.18 -0.60
C PRO A 41 -16.35 -17.67 -0.40
N GLY A 42 -16.58 -16.92 -1.48
CA GLY A 42 -16.78 -15.47 -1.44
C GLY A 42 -15.52 -14.62 -1.23
N ARG A 43 -14.36 -15.23 -0.91
CA ARG A 43 -13.10 -14.50 -0.74
C ARG A 43 -12.62 -13.92 -2.07
N LYS A 44 -12.17 -12.66 -2.07
CA LYS A 44 -11.76 -11.95 -3.28
C LYS A 44 -10.27 -12.13 -3.54
N PHE A 45 -9.93 -12.46 -4.78
CA PHE A 45 -8.54 -12.55 -5.22
C PHE A 45 -8.34 -11.74 -6.50
N ARG A 46 -7.11 -11.32 -6.71
CA ARG A 46 -6.64 -10.74 -7.96
C ARG A 46 -5.86 -11.81 -8.71
N GLY A 47 -6.11 -11.98 -10.00
CA GLY A 47 -5.51 -13.06 -10.77
C GLY A 47 -5.23 -12.69 -12.23
N CYS A 48 -4.36 -13.46 -12.88
CA CYS A 48 -4.16 -13.40 -14.32
C CYS A 48 -5.51 -13.64 -15.02
N PRO A 49 -5.90 -12.84 -16.04
CA PRO A 49 -7.16 -13.06 -16.74
C PRO A 49 -7.22 -14.38 -17.52
N ASN A 50 -6.04 -14.89 -17.91
CA ASN A 50 -5.84 -16.09 -18.73
C ASN A 50 -5.68 -17.36 -17.88
N TYR A 51 -6.07 -17.33 -16.60
CA TYR A 51 -5.85 -18.43 -15.65
C TYR A 51 -6.62 -19.73 -15.98
N GLN A 52 -7.60 -19.66 -16.89
CA GLN A 52 -8.39 -20.80 -17.35
C GLN A 52 -7.95 -21.32 -18.72
N ASP A 53 -6.96 -20.68 -19.35
CA ASP A 53 -6.45 -21.12 -20.64
C ASP A 53 -5.69 -22.45 -20.47
N GLU A 54 -5.47 -23.18 -21.57
CA GLU A 54 -4.86 -24.52 -21.53
C GLU A 54 -3.48 -24.55 -20.86
N ASP A 55 -2.72 -23.44 -20.99
CA ASP A 55 -1.41 -23.26 -20.37
C ASP A 55 -1.48 -22.73 -18.92
N GLY A 56 -2.68 -22.47 -18.38
CA GLY A 56 -2.91 -21.95 -17.03
C GLY A 56 -2.50 -20.47 -16.82
N GLY A 57 -2.23 -19.75 -17.90
CA GLY A 57 -1.71 -18.37 -17.85
C GLY A 57 -0.35 -18.29 -17.14
N CYS A 58 0.00 -17.11 -16.60
CA CYS A 58 1.25 -16.96 -15.84
C CYS A 58 1.14 -17.29 -14.34
N GLY A 59 0.00 -17.81 -13.88
CA GLY A 59 -0.20 -18.17 -12.47
C GLY A 59 -0.27 -17.00 -11.48
N HIS A 60 -0.34 -15.74 -11.93
CA HIS A 60 -0.49 -14.60 -11.03
C HIS A 60 -1.76 -14.74 -10.17
N PHE A 61 -1.59 -14.66 -8.84
CA PHE A 61 -2.65 -14.80 -7.86
C PHE A 61 -2.28 -14.06 -6.57
N LYS A 62 -3.18 -13.24 -6.03
CA LYS A 62 -3.03 -12.62 -4.70
C LYS A 62 -4.38 -12.38 -4.04
N TRP A 63 -4.48 -12.55 -2.72
CA TRP A 63 -5.70 -12.27 -1.99
C TRP A 63 -5.85 -10.77 -1.69
N VAL A 64 -7.06 -10.23 -1.87
CA VAL A 64 -7.32 -8.80 -1.72
C VAL A 64 -7.25 -8.34 -0.25
N ASP A 65 -7.69 -9.19 0.68
CA ASP A 65 -7.60 -8.91 2.12
C ASP A 65 -6.15 -8.90 2.63
N GLU A 66 -5.32 -9.82 2.15
CA GLU A 66 -3.87 -9.83 2.43
C GLU A 66 -3.18 -8.56 1.88
N GLU A 67 -3.52 -8.12 0.66
CA GLU A 67 -3.05 -6.83 0.13
C GLU A 67 -3.44 -5.63 1.03
N GLU A 68 -4.68 -5.62 1.53
CA GLU A 68 -5.17 -4.57 2.41
C GLU A 68 -4.45 -4.56 3.78
N ASP A 69 -4.15 -5.75 4.32
CA ASP A 69 -3.41 -5.90 5.57
C ASP A 69 -1.94 -5.50 5.42
N GLU A 70 -1.27 -5.91 4.34
CA GLU A 70 0.08 -5.47 3.99
C GLU A 70 0.15 -3.94 3.86
N PHE A 71 -0.81 -3.33 3.15
CA PHE A 71 -0.88 -1.88 3.00
C PHE A 71 -1.07 -1.18 4.34
N ARG A 72 -1.93 -1.71 5.22
CA ARG A 72 -2.15 -1.19 6.57
C ARG A 72 -0.89 -1.29 7.42
N ALA A 73 -0.18 -2.42 7.37
CA ALA A 73 1.06 -2.63 8.08
C ALA A 73 2.16 -1.66 7.61
N PHE A 74 2.32 -1.50 6.29
CA PHE A 74 3.24 -0.55 5.70
C PHE A 74 2.92 0.89 6.12
N LYS A 75 1.66 1.29 6.05
CA LYS A 75 1.21 2.62 6.51
C LYS A 75 1.47 2.84 7.99
N LYS A 76 1.25 1.82 8.83
CA LYS A 76 1.57 1.89 10.26
C LYS A 76 3.07 2.10 10.45
N GLN A 77 3.92 1.38 9.71
CA GLN A 77 5.37 1.54 9.78
C GLN A 77 5.81 2.95 9.37
N LEU A 78 5.28 3.49 8.28
CA LEU A 78 5.56 4.87 7.85
C LEU A 78 5.17 5.90 8.91
N ASN A 79 4.00 5.73 9.53
CA ASN A 79 3.53 6.64 10.57
C ASN A 79 4.42 6.58 11.83
N LEU A 80 4.90 5.39 12.20
CA LEU A 80 5.85 5.24 13.32
C LEU A 80 7.17 5.93 12.99
N GLN A 81 7.72 5.69 11.79
CA GLN A 81 8.94 6.36 11.34
C GLN A 81 8.79 7.89 11.30
N HIS A 82 7.64 8.41 10.87
CA HIS A 82 7.36 9.84 10.91
C HIS A 82 7.39 10.39 12.34
N LYS A 83 6.71 9.71 13.27
CA LYS A 83 6.72 10.07 14.70
C LYS A 83 8.12 10.00 15.30
N ASP A 84 8.91 8.98 14.93
CA ASP A 84 10.30 8.83 15.39
C ASP A 84 11.14 10.03 14.92
N ILE A 85 11.05 10.39 13.63
CA ILE A 85 11.74 11.55 13.06
C ILE A 85 11.32 12.84 13.77
N GLU A 86 10.02 13.07 13.96
CA GLU A 86 9.51 14.25 14.68
C GLU A 86 10.04 14.32 16.11
N SER A 87 10.04 13.19 16.82
CA SER A 87 10.53 13.10 18.20
C SER A 87 12.04 13.37 18.29
N VAL A 88 12.83 12.87 17.34
CA VAL A 88 14.28 13.10 17.28
C VAL A 88 14.58 14.56 16.94
N MET A 89 13.82 15.16 16.02
CA MET A 89 13.95 16.59 15.70
C MET A 89 13.63 17.44 16.93
N LEU A 90 12.53 17.14 17.62
CA LEU A 90 12.15 17.83 18.86
C LEU A 90 13.20 17.67 19.96
N LEU A 91 13.70 16.45 20.17
CA LEU A 91 14.73 16.16 21.18
C LEU A 91 16.00 16.97 20.91
N LYS A 92 16.45 17.07 19.66
CA LYS A 92 17.61 17.88 19.26
C LYS A 92 17.40 19.37 19.57
N LEU A 93 16.20 19.90 19.31
CA LEU A 93 15.87 21.30 19.63
C LEU A 93 15.89 21.54 21.14
N ILE A 94 15.27 20.67 21.93
CA ILE A 94 15.23 20.78 23.39
C ILE A 94 16.65 20.73 23.95
N VAL A 95 17.46 19.73 23.57
CA VAL A 95 18.85 19.62 24.04
C VAL A 95 19.67 20.86 23.65
N GLY A 96 19.50 21.36 22.43
CA GLY A 96 20.18 22.59 21.98
C GLY A 96 19.82 23.82 22.83
N LEU A 97 18.54 23.99 23.19
CA LEU A 97 18.08 25.07 24.05
C LEU A 97 18.61 24.93 25.49
N LEU A 98 18.64 23.72 26.05
CA LEU A 98 19.18 23.49 27.39
C LEU A 98 20.68 23.83 27.48
N VAL A 99 21.44 23.43 26.46
CA VAL A 99 22.88 23.76 26.38
C VAL A 99 23.09 25.26 26.24
N SER A 100 22.30 25.95 25.40
CA SER A 100 22.44 27.40 25.22
C SER A 100 22.11 28.17 26.50
N ILE A 101 21.05 27.79 27.21
CA ILE A 101 20.69 28.38 28.51
C ILE A 101 21.83 28.17 29.52
N LEU A 102 22.36 26.95 29.61
CA LEU A 102 23.47 26.65 30.52
C LEU A 102 24.70 27.52 30.24
N VAL A 103 25.09 27.66 28.96
CA VAL A 103 26.21 28.52 28.56
C VAL A 103 25.95 29.98 28.93
N CYS A 104 24.75 30.50 28.65
CA CYS A 104 24.36 31.85 29.04
C CYS A 104 24.47 32.07 30.56
N LEU A 105 23.99 31.13 31.37
CA LEU A 105 24.08 31.21 32.82
C LEU A 105 25.53 31.25 33.31
N VAL A 106 26.39 30.38 32.77
CA VAL A 106 27.82 30.35 33.10
C VAL A 106 28.49 31.68 32.75
N VAL A 107 28.21 32.25 31.57
CA VAL A 107 28.77 33.55 31.14
C VAL A 107 28.33 34.68 32.06
N VAL A 108 27.05 34.72 32.45
CA VAL A 108 26.52 35.74 33.38
C VAL A 108 27.21 35.63 34.73
N VAL A 109 27.35 34.42 35.28
CA VAL A 109 28.01 34.18 36.57
C VAL A 109 29.48 34.57 36.55
N ILE A 110 30.22 34.26 35.48
CA ILE A 110 31.64 34.63 35.36
C ILE A 110 31.83 36.16 35.23
N LYS A 111 30.82 36.86 34.70
CA LYS A 111 30.89 38.30 34.41
C LYS A 111 30.38 39.17 35.57
N MET A 112 29.82 38.56 36.62
CA MET A 112 29.43 39.19 37.89
C MET A 112 30.57 39.10 38.91
#